data_AF-R9MHG8-F1
#
_entry.id   AF-R9MHG8-F1
#
_cell.length_a   1.000
_cell.length_b   1.000
_cell.length_c   1.000
_cell.angle_alpha   90.00
_cell.angle_beta   90.00
_cell.angle_gamma   90.00
#
_symmetry.space_group_name_H-M   'P 1'
#
loop_
_entity.id
_entity.type
_entity.pdbx_description
1 polymer ?
#
loop_
_entity_poly.entity_id
_entity_poly.type
_entity_poly.pdbx_seq_one_letter_code
_entity_poly.pdbx_strand_id
1 'polypeptide(L)'
;MKLSDKDGQLFYKLWLPVLDYVNEKCKVNKKLKNIANSQDLNPTDVKEIANVLWNNTELIDEYLSKNGQSLPDEHKDIIKSWKCCVQGTFIMERHLKKGTIFISSEDEKVYQVYGIVSSWEEMFPFAPLPLILEATFIPFRNVIISDGLVLPYNILIGSNMKKQFKDIYMTAKKNGTLIKSLQQNGSIKLHEGAETLIQKWKKFDKLTDKCYSNMIGAELDGSCWLKVFELLKEIVQEERDKNPSFAPELELLDEATDYRYDIQGWLDDCLDEIDMRGEYETLLKMCDDLLHLFNLPEDTRADLKFRKSSALNSIGRYKEAAKYCEKWIEQEPENIVAATAGIYAYINTKDFTAAEKLVDRFIFDKSICGDDNDIMFTAASKLYEAMGKRKEKKQIDRALKDYDKYLQDYYCENPYYEYEDMEFGEDYLPFN
;
A
#
# COMPACT_ATOMS: atom_id res chain seq x y z
N MET A 1 1.24 13.02 4.49
CA MET A 1 1.55 11.93 5.42
C MET A 1 2.67 12.33 6.40
N LYS A 2 2.61 11.84 7.63
CA LYS A 2 3.62 12.05 8.69
C LYS A 2 3.76 10.80 9.56
N LEU A 3 4.79 10.75 10.41
CA LEU A 3 4.95 9.70 11.40
C LEU A 3 3.77 9.66 12.38
N SER A 4 3.60 8.53 13.07
CA SER A 4 2.68 8.45 14.20
C SER A 4 3.12 9.43 15.31
N ASP A 5 2.19 9.94 16.11
CA ASP A 5 2.51 10.90 17.17
C ASP A 5 3.59 10.37 18.14
N LYS A 6 3.54 9.06 18.43
CA LYS A 6 4.53 8.39 19.28
C LYS A 6 5.91 8.36 18.63
N ASP A 7 5.97 8.08 17.33
CA ASP A 7 7.22 8.01 16.58
C ASP A 7 7.83 9.39 16.33
N GLY A 8 7.01 10.40 16.06
CA GLY A 8 7.46 11.79 15.95
C GLY A 8 8.05 12.30 17.27
N GLN A 9 7.42 11.98 18.41
CA GLN A 9 7.97 12.28 19.73
C GLN A 9 9.26 11.50 20.02
N LEU A 10 9.31 10.22 19.64
CA LEU A 10 10.51 9.40 19.78
C LEU A 10 11.68 9.97 18.99
N PHE A 11 11.45 10.42 17.75
CA PHE A 11 12.48 11.07 16.94
C PHE A 11 13.12 12.23 17.69
N TYR A 12 12.35 13.21 18.16
CA TYR A 12 12.93 14.36 18.88
C TYR A 12 13.61 13.96 20.19
N LYS A 13 13.07 12.97 20.90
CA LYS A 13 13.68 12.43 22.13
C LYS A 13 15.07 11.83 21.87
N LEU A 14 15.30 11.24 20.70
CA LEU A 14 16.61 10.70 20.32
C LEU A 14 17.50 11.75 19.66
N TRP A 15 16.92 12.65 18.86
CA TRP A 15 17.63 13.63 18.03
C TRP A 15 18.28 14.75 18.85
N LEU A 16 17.53 15.36 19.76
CA LEU A 16 18.02 16.53 20.49
C LEU A 16 19.22 16.22 21.41
N PRO A 17 19.28 15.08 22.13
CA PRO A 17 20.47 14.72 22.92
C PRO A 17 21.73 14.48 22.07
N VAL A 18 21.58 14.00 20.83
CA VAL A 18 22.71 13.85 19.91
C VAL A 18 23.25 15.23 19.51
N LEU A 19 22.37 16.19 19.22
CA LEU A 19 22.77 17.56 18.94
C LEU A 19 23.45 18.24 20.14
N ASP A 20 22.96 17.99 21.36
CA ASP A 20 23.62 18.47 22.59
C ASP A 20 25.06 17.96 22.69
N TYR A 21 25.29 16.67 22.43
CA TYR A 21 26.63 16.09 22.43
C TYR A 21 27.53 16.72 21.35
N VAL A 22 27.01 16.88 20.14
CA VAL A 22 27.76 17.51 19.03
C VAL A 22 28.15 18.93 19.41
N ASN A 23 27.23 19.70 19.99
CA ASN A 23 27.51 21.07 20.38
C ASN A 23 28.50 21.16 21.56
N GLU A 24 28.39 20.28 22.55
CA GLU A 24 29.34 20.22 23.68
C GLU A 24 30.75 19.92 23.18
N LYS A 25 30.88 18.94 22.28
CA LYS A 25 32.16 18.47 21.77
C LYS A 25 32.81 19.46 20.79
N CYS A 26 32.06 19.90 19.79
CA CYS A 26 32.57 20.74 18.71
C CYS A 26 32.51 22.24 19.03
N LYS A 27 31.80 22.64 20.10
CA LYS A 27 31.65 24.03 20.57
C LYS A 27 31.12 24.97 19.47
N VAL A 28 30.20 24.47 18.66
CA VAL A 28 29.65 25.13 17.47
C VAL A 28 28.94 26.42 17.87
N ASN A 29 27.99 26.33 18.81
CA ASN A 29 27.28 27.49 19.34
C ASN A 29 27.35 27.52 20.87
N LYS A 30 28.20 28.40 21.40
CA LYS A 30 28.43 28.55 22.86
C LYS A 30 27.24 29.13 23.63
N LYS A 31 26.26 29.72 22.93
CA LYS A 31 25.08 30.34 23.53
C LYS A 31 23.94 29.35 23.71
N LEU A 32 23.82 28.36 22.82
CA LEU A 32 22.89 27.26 22.97
C LEU A 32 23.47 26.20 23.90
N LYS A 33 22.83 26.00 25.06
CA LYS A 33 23.12 24.89 25.97
C LYS A 33 21.81 24.17 26.24
N ASN A 34 21.86 22.83 26.26
CA ASN A 34 20.73 21.99 26.67
C ASN A 34 19.54 22.09 25.70
N ILE A 35 19.82 21.85 24.42
CA ILE A 35 18.88 21.84 23.30
C ILE A 35 17.71 20.89 23.60
N ALA A 36 17.98 19.72 24.19
CA ALA A 36 16.95 18.75 24.54
C ALA A 36 15.91 19.22 25.57
N ASN A 37 16.23 20.27 26.35
CA ASN A 37 15.36 20.79 27.41
C ASN A 37 14.90 22.25 27.15
N SER A 38 15.20 22.82 25.99
CA SER A 38 14.80 24.19 25.65
C SER A 38 13.38 24.24 25.10
N GLN A 39 12.59 25.24 25.53
CA GLN A 39 11.24 25.49 25.01
C GLN A 39 11.24 26.38 23.75
N ASP A 40 12.26 27.22 23.59
CA ASP A 40 12.43 28.11 22.45
C ASP A 40 13.77 27.82 21.76
N LEU A 41 13.71 27.14 20.61
CA LEU A 41 14.88 26.85 19.78
C LEU A 41 14.81 27.67 18.49
N ASN A 42 15.86 28.43 18.21
CA ASN A 42 16.01 29.10 16.92
C ASN A 42 16.45 28.07 15.86
N PRO A 43 15.65 27.79 14.82
CA PRO A 43 15.95 26.77 13.82
C PRO A 43 17.30 26.97 13.11
N THR A 44 17.72 28.23 12.90
CA THR A 44 19.00 28.55 12.25
C THR A 44 20.18 28.10 13.11
N ASP A 45 20.16 28.39 14.41
CA ASP A 45 21.22 27.99 15.33
C ASP A 45 21.28 26.46 15.49
N VAL A 46 20.13 25.78 15.45
CA VAL A 46 20.07 24.31 15.48
C VAL A 46 20.62 23.71 14.17
N LYS A 47 20.33 24.33 13.01
CA LYS A 47 20.85 23.88 11.70
C LYS A 47 22.37 23.92 11.64
N GLU A 48 23.00 24.94 12.21
CA GLU A 48 24.48 25.02 12.28
C GLU A 48 25.08 23.80 12.97
N ILE A 49 24.48 23.38 14.09
CA ILE A 49 24.93 22.21 14.87
C ILE A 49 24.62 20.91 14.10
N ALA A 50 23.42 20.80 13.53
CA ALA A 50 23.02 19.64 12.73
C ALA A 50 23.94 19.43 11.51
N ASN A 51 24.32 20.51 10.81
CA ASN A 51 25.24 20.44 9.69
C ASN A 51 26.62 19.90 10.09
N VAL A 52 27.11 20.20 11.30
CA VAL A 52 28.37 19.61 11.79
C VAL A 52 28.24 18.11 11.99
N LEU A 53 27.09 17.65 12.49
CA LEU A 53 26.82 16.22 12.63
C LEU A 53 26.72 15.51 11.28
N TRP A 54 25.98 16.07 10.33
CA TRP A 54 25.77 15.45 9.03
C TRP A 54 27.03 15.43 8.16
N ASN A 55 27.89 16.45 8.28
CA ASN A 55 29.21 16.47 7.66
C ASN A 55 30.21 15.50 8.34
N ASN A 56 29.94 15.04 9.56
CA ASN A 56 30.79 14.10 10.29
C ASN A 56 29.96 13.10 11.11
N THR A 57 29.43 12.09 10.41
CA THR A 57 28.56 11.08 11.02
C THR A 57 29.28 10.13 11.98
N GLU A 58 30.62 10.14 12.06
CA GLU A 58 31.39 9.38 13.08
C GLU A 58 31.07 9.86 14.51
N LEU A 59 30.61 11.11 14.65
CA LEU A 59 30.13 11.65 15.93
C LEU A 59 28.96 10.85 16.51
N ILE A 60 28.19 10.15 15.67
CA ILE A 60 27.11 9.26 16.08
C ILE A 60 27.66 8.04 16.82
N ASP A 61 28.70 7.39 16.27
CA ASP A 61 29.32 6.22 16.91
C ASP A 61 29.93 6.60 18.25
N GLU A 62 30.56 7.77 18.31
CA GLU A 62 31.11 8.30 19.55
C GLU A 62 30.03 8.59 20.59
N TYR A 63 28.92 9.22 20.19
CA TYR A 63 27.77 9.45 21.06
C TYR A 63 27.24 8.13 21.63
N LEU A 64 27.03 7.13 20.78
CA LEU A 64 26.53 5.81 21.18
C LEU A 64 27.51 5.09 22.12
N SER A 65 28.82 5.23 21.91
CA SER A 65 29.84 4.62 22.78
C SER A 65 29.83 5.18 24.21
N LYS A 66 29.56 6.50 24.38
CA LYS A 66 29.59 7.18 25.67
C LYS A 66 28.25 7.17 26.39
N ASN A 67 27.18 7.39 25.63
CA ASN A 67 25.83 7.64 26.16
C ASN A 67 24.85 6.52 25.83
N GLY A 68 25.22 5.59 24.95
CA GLY A 68 24.32 4.52 24.48
C GLY A 68 24.11 3.39 25.48
N GLN A 69 24.91 3.25 26.54
CA GLN A 69 24.77 2.11 27.47
C GLN A 69 23.42 2.09 28.22
N SER A 70 22.77 3.25 28.36
CA SER A 70 21.44 3.39 28.99
C SER A 70 20.27 3.38 28.01
N LEU A 71 20.53 3.35 26.70
CA LEU A 71 19.49 3.34 25.67
C LEU A 71 19.04 1.89 25.36
N PRO A 72 17.75 1.66 25.07
CA PRO A 72 17.28 0.42 24.44
C PRO A 72 17.98 0.17 23.11
N ASP A 73 18.15 -1.09 22.73
CA ASP A 73 18.84 -1.46 21.48
C ASP A 73 18.14 -0.90 20.24
N GLU A 74 16.81 -0.91 20.21
CA GLU A 74 16.01 -0.28 19.14
C GLU A 74 16.39 1.21 18.94
N HIS A 75 16.58 1.97 20.02
CA HIS A 75 16.91 3.38 19.94
C HIS A 75 18.34 3.58 19.40
N LYS A 76 19.28 2.70 19.78
CA LYS A 76 20.64 2.72 19.25
C LYS A 76 20.64 2.44 17.75
N ASP A 77 19.83 1.47 17.30
CA ASP A 77 19.74 1.11 15.89
C ASP A 77 19.16 2.26 15.07
N ILE A 78 18.11 2.93 15.57
CA ILE A 78 17.57 4.15 14.95
C ILE A 78 18.67 5.22 14.82
N ILE A 79 19.35 5.56 15.91
CA ILE A 79 20.39 6.59 15.91
C ILE A 79 21.54 6.22 14.97
N LYS A 80 21.99 4.96 15.01
CA LYS A 80 23.06 4.45 14.14
C LYS A 80 22.67 4.52 12.67
N SER A 81 21.39 4.28 12.34
CA SER A 81 20.91 4.34 10.96
C SER A 81 21.05 5.74 10.35
N TRP A 82 21.04 6.81 11.15
CA TRP A 82 21.18 8.19 10.66
C TRP A 82 22.50 8.48 9.97
N LYS A 83 23.51 7.60 10.10
CA LYS A 83 24.75 7.67 9.33
C LYS A 83 24.55 7.55 7.82
N CYS A 84 23.41 6.99 7.38
CA CYS A 84 23.02 6.89 5.98
C CYS A 84 22.26 8.15 5.48
N CYS A 85 22.43 9.29 6.16
CA CYS A 85 21.78 10.53 5.78
C CYS A 85 22.18 10.99 4.37
N VAL A 86 21.25 11.64 3.67
CA VAL A 86 21.48 12.26 2.37
C VAL A 86 21.22 13.76 2.49
N GLN A 87 22.25 14.56 2.26
CA GLN A 87 22.15 16.01 2.23
C GLN A 87 22.12 16.49 0.78
N GLY A 88 21.37 17.54 0.51
CA GLY A 88 21.41 18.19 -0.80
C GLY A 88 20.24 19.12 -1.05
N THR A 89 20.17 19.56 -2.30
CA THR A 89 19.07 20.36 -2.83
C THR A 89 18.07 19.44 -3.52
N PHE A 90 16.81 19.54 -3.11
CA PHE A 90 15.73 18.70 -3.60
C PHE A 90 14.59 19.52 -4.19
N ILE A 91 13.94 18.96 -5.20
CA ILE A 91 12.68 19.45 -5.74
C ILE A 91 11.55 18.66 -5.08
N MET A 92 10.80 19.32 -4.20
CA MET A 92 9.53 18.82 -3.67
C MET A 92 8.47 18.89 -4.76
N GLU A 93 8.14 17.76 -5.38
CA GLU A 93 7.37 17.73 -6.63
C GLU A 93 5.87 17.57 -6.40
N ARG A 94 5.45 16.62 -5.55
CA ARG A 94 4.05 16.40 -5.19
C ARG A 94 3.86 15.77 -3.82
N HIS A 95 2.67 15.96 -3.26
CA HIS A 95 2.20 15.24 -2.09
C HIS A 95 1.38 14.02 -2.52
N LEU A 96 1.60 12.89 -1.86
CA LEU A 96 0.84 11.65 -2.03
C LEU A 96 0.27 11.19 -0.68
N LYS A 97 -0.70 10.27 -0.72
CA LYS A 97 -1.27 9.64 0.48
C LYS A 97 -0.19 9.00 1.38
N LYS A 98 0.84 8.38 0.78
CA LYS A 98 1.94 7.67 1.47
C LYS A 98 3.24 8.47 1.60
N GLY A 99 3.24 9.79 1.41
CA GLY A 99 4.46 10.61 1.57
C GLY A 99 4.57 11.74 0.55
N THR A 100 5.64 12.53 0.63
CA THR A 100 5.92 13.60 -0.36
C THR A 100 7.11 13.20 -1.22
N ILE A 101 7.01 13.48 -2.52
CA ILE A 101 8.03 13.12 -3.51
C ILE A 101 9.06 14.22 -3.60
N PHE A 102 10.32 13.83 -3.50
CA PHE A 102 11.48 14.68 -3.64
C PHE A 102 12.41 14.16 -4.72
N ILE A 103 12.89 15.05 -5.58
CA ILE A 103 13.85 14.73 -6.64
C ILE A 103 15.16 15.41 -6.28
N SER A 104 16.26 14.65 -6.26
CA SER A 104 17.60 15.20 -6.08
C SER A 104 17.98 16.08 -7.27
N SER A 105 18.46 17.28 -6.98
CA SER A 105 18.92 18.21 -8.03
C SER A 105 20.26 17.80 -8.63
N GLU A 106 21.00 16.89 -7.98
CA GLU A 106 22.34 16.48 -8.38
C GLU A 106 22.34 15.25 -9.30
N ASP A 107 21.52 14.25 -8.97
CA ASP A 107 21.56 12.92 -9.59
C ASP A 107 20.16 12.39 -9.98
N GLU A 108 19.13 13.24 -9.92
CA GLU A 108 17.73 12.92 -10.26
C GLU A 108 17.13 11.73 -9.50
N LYS A 109 17.79 11.25 -8.43
CA LYS A 109 17.21 10.23 -7.56
C LYS A 109 15.93 10.73 -6.92
N VAL A 110 14.94 9.85 -6.84
CA VAL A 110 13.61 10.19 -6.36
C VAL A 110 13.38 9.53 -5.01
N TYR A 111 12.98 10.32 -4.03
CA TYR A 111 12.76 9.91 -2.64
C TYR A 111 11.31 10.13 -2.25
N GLN A 112 10.72 9.17 -1.53
CA GLN A 112 9.44 9.35 -0.85
C GLN A 112 9.68 9.63 0.63
N VAL A 113 9.33 10.83 1.09
CA VAL A 113 9.71 11.34 2.41
C VAL A 113 8.46 11.69 3.23
N TYR A 114 8.47 11.26 4.48
CA TYR A 114 7.41 11.51 5.47
C TYR A 114 7.68 12.81 6.22
N GLY A 115 6.60 13.44 6.70
CA GLY A 115 6.70 14.47 7.73
C GLY A 115 6.96 13.87 9.12
N ILE A 116 7.46 14.68 10.06
CA ILE A 116 7.79 14.23 11.42
C ILE A 116 6.54 14.38 12.32
N VAL A 117 6.29 15.59 12.83
CA VAL A 117 5.08 15.96 13.60
C VAL A 117 4.06 16.70 12.73
N SER A 118 4.57 17.45 11.75
CA SER A 118 3.76 18.06 10.69
C SER A 118 4.06 17.38 9.37
N SER A 119 3.06 17.28 8.50
CA SER A 119 3.28 16.86 7.12
C SER A 119 3.99 17.96 6.33
N TRP A 120 4.60 17.62 5.20
CA TRP A 120 5.22 18.61 4.31
C TRP A 120 4.24 19.65 3.78
N GLU A 121 3.00 19.24 3.51
CA GLU A 121 1.92 20.15 3.09
C GLU A 121 1.53 21.13 4.23
N GLU A 122 1.48 20.64 5.47
CA GLU A 122 1.25 21.47 6.66
C GLU A 122 2.42 22.44 6.93
N MET A 123 3.66 22.05 6.60
CA MET A 123 4.86 22.90 6.76
C MET A 123 4.95 24.00 5.71
N PHE A 124 4.43 23.73 4.50
CA PHE A 124 4.47 24.66 3.37
C PHE A 124 3.07 24.93 2.83
N PRO A 125 2.16 25.48 3.67
CA PRO A 125 0.80 25.74 3.24
C PRO A 125 0.82 26.79 2.13
N PHE A 126 0.07 26.53 1.06
CA PHE A 126 -0.05 27.41 -0.12
C PHE A 126 1.23 27.58 -0.96
N ALA A 127 2.29 26.81 -0.69
CA ALA A 127 3.48 26.84 -1.54
C ALA A 127 3.17 26.22 -2.90
N PRO A 128 3.46 26.90 -4.02
CA PRO A 128 3.25 26.32 -5.34
C PRO A 128 4.26 25.19 -5.57
N LEU A 129 3.77 24.02 -5.95
CA LEU A 129 4.64 22.91 -6.37
C LEU A 129 4.97 22.98 -7.86
N PRO A 130 6.16 22.51 -8.27
CA PRO A 130 7.24 22.00 -7.41
C PRO A 130 7.99 23.12 -6.67
N LEU A 131 8.51 22.81 -5.47
CA LEU A 131 9.27 23.72 -4.62
C LEU A 131 10.71 23.22 -4.46
N ILE A 132 11.71 24.06 -4.73
CA ILE A 132 13.12 23.72 -4.51
C ILE A 132 13.49 24.06 -3.07
N LEU A 133 14.14 23.14 -2.36
CA LEU A 133 14.58 23.36 -0.99
C LEU A 133 15.86 22.59 -0.68
N GLU A 134 16.60 23.07 0.31
CA GLU A 134 17.72 22.34 0.91
C GLU A 134 17.19 21.53 2.10
N ALA A 135 17.54 20.24 2.15
CA ALA A 135 17.11 19.34 3.21
C ALA A 135 18.19 18.31 3.54
N THR A 136 18.01 17.66 4.69
CA THR A 136 18.76 16.45 5.05
C THR A 136 17.78 15.34 5.31
N PHE A 137 17.81 14.32 4.47
CA PHE A 137 17.00 13.13 4.61
C PHE A 137 17.72 12.11 5.47
N ILE A 138 16.99 11.51 6.40
CA ILE A 138 17.51 10.54 7.35
C ILE A 138 16.55 9.35 7.44
N PRO A 139 17.08 8.12 7.63
CA PRO A 139 16.24 6.96 7.87
C PRO A 139 15.60 7.05 9.26
N PHE A 140 14.34 6.63 9.35
CA PHE A 140 13.66 6.39 10.61
C PHE A 140 12.86 5.10 10.48
N ARG A 141 13.38 4.02 11.09
CA ARG A 141 12.89 2.65 10.85
C ARG A 141 12.85 2.32 9.35
N ASN A 142 11.66 2.08 8.78
CA ASN A 142 11.43 1.71 7.39
C ASN A 142 11.09 2.89 6.46
N VAL A 143 11.06 4.13 6.97
CA VAL A 143 10.73 5.32 6.16
C VAL A 143 11.88 6.32 6.13
N ILE A 144 11.78 7.28 5.20
CA ILE A 144 12.64 8.46 5.15
C ILE A 144 11.90 9.64 5.76
N ILE A 145 12.56 10.37 6.66
CA ILE A 145 12.11 11.67 7.15
C ILE A 145 13.17 12.73 6.86
N SER A 146 12.88 14.01 7.12
CA SER A 146 13.92 15.04 7.22
C SER A 146 14.41 15.21 8.66
N ASP A 147 15.52 15.93 8.84
CA ASP A 147 15.96 16.44 10.15
C ASP A 147 15.04 17.56 10.71
N GLY A 148 14.00 17.95 9.96
CA GLY A 148 13.08 19.02 10.30
C GLY A 148 13.61 20.43 10.04
N LEU A 149 14.84 20.57 9.53
CA LEU A 149 15.53 21.85 9.35
C LEU A 149 15.74 22.10 7.86
N VAL A 150 14.68 22.58 7.19
CA VAL A 150 14.63 22.73 5.73
C VAL A 150 14.64 24.20 5.30
N LEU A 151 15.27 24.48 4.17
CA LEU A 151 15.44 25.84 3.65
C LEU A 151 14.88 25.95 2.23
N PRO A 152 13.67 26.52 2.03
CA PRO A 152 13.11 26.69 0.70
C PRO A 152 13.80 27.81 -0.08
N TYR A 153 13.93 27.61 -1.39
CA TYR A 153 14.36 28.64 -2.33
C TYR A 153 13.15 29.36 -2.92
N ASN A 154 13.21 30.69 -2.98
CA ASN A 154 12.16 31.50 -3.59
C ASN A 154 12.34 31.57 -5.12
N ILE A 155 12.02 30.46 -5.80
CA ILE A 155 12.13 30.31 -7.25
C ILE A 155 10.78 29.88 -7.81
N LEU A 156 10.30 30.59 -8.84
CA LEU A 156 9.09 30.22 -9.57
C LEU A 156 9.44 29.23 -10.70
N ILE A 157 8.82 28.05 -10.67
CA ILE A 157 9.05 27.00 -11.66
C ILE A 157 8.04 27.09 -12.80
N GLY A 158 8.54 27.31 -14.02
CA GLY A 158 7.74 27.37 -15.25
C GLY A 158 7.24 25.99 -15.71
N SER A 159 6.20 26.00 -16.54
CA SER A 159 5.48 24.80 -17.00
C SER A 159 6.36 23.69 -17.58
N ASN A 160 7.37 24.04 -18.39
CA ASN A 160 8.28 23.05 -19.00
C ASN A 160 9.09 22.28 -17.95
N MET A 161 9.60 22.97 -16.93
CA MET A 161 10.35 22.33 -15.84
C MET A 161 9.41 21.48 -14.97
N LYS A 162 8.17 21.94 -14.73
CA LYS A 162 7.16 21.12 -14.03
C LYS A 162 6.93 19.78 -14.75
N LYS A 163 6.80 19.80 -16.07
CA LYS A 163 6.67 18.59 -16.88
C LYS A 163 7.90 17.69 -16.73
N GLN A 164 9.10 18.25 -16.83
CA GLN A 164 10.34 17.48 -16.67
C GLN A 164 10.44 16.80 -15.29
N PHE A 165 10.14 17.51 -14.20
CA PHE A 165 10.17 16.91 -12.85
C PHE A 165 9.11 15.82 -12.68
N LYS A 166 7.92 16.02 -13.25
CA LYS A 166 6.90 14.98 -13.32
C LYS A 166 7.42 13.75 -14.08
N ASP A 167 8.07 13.93 -15.23
CA ASP A 167 8.59 12.84 -16.04
C ASP A 167 9.69 12.05 -15.31
N ILE A 168 10.56 12.73 -14.55
CA ILE A 168 11.58 12.09 -13.69
C ILE A 168 10.91 11.21 -12.64
N TYR A 169 9.90 11.73 -11.93
CA TYR A 169 9.14 10.96 -10.95
C TYR A 169 8.43 9.77 -11.59
N MET A 170 7.72 9.98 -12.70
CA MET A 170 6.98 8.91 -13.38
C MET A 170 7.92 7.82 -13.90
N THR A 171 9.10 8.20 -14.40
CA THR A 171 10.13 7.25 -14.81
C THR A 171 10.67 6.45 -13.63
N ALA A 172 10.93 7.10 -12.49
CA ALA A 172 11.39 6.41 -11.29
C ALA A 172 10.31 5.47 -10.70
N LYS A 173 9.03 5.87 -10.74
CA LYS A 173 7.91 5.02 -10.34
C LYS A 173 7.80 3.81 -11.25
N LYS A 174 7.82 4.00 -12.57
CA LYS A 174 7.72 2.92 -13.57
C LYS A 174 8.88 1.93 -13.49
N ASN A 175 10.08 2.42 -13.23
CA ASN A 175 11.30 1.60 -13.20
C ASN A 175 11.60 1.01 -11.80
N GLY A 176 10.74 1.26 -10.80
CA GLY A 176 10.96 0.79 -9.44
C GLY A 176 12.19 1.41 -8.74
N THR A 177 12.64 2.59 -9.17
CA THR A 177 13.82 3.28 -8.60
C THR A 177 13.45 4.36 -7.57
N LEU A 178 12.21 4.35 -7.08
CA LEU A 178 11.73 5.24 -6.03
C LEU A 178 12.29 4.81 -4.66
N ILE A 179 13.10 5.66 -4.05
CA ILE A 179 13.78 5.39 -2.78
C ILE A 179 12.83 5.70 -1.61
N LYS A 180 12.37 4.67 -0.90
CA LYS A 180 11.45 4.78 0.24
C LYS A 180 12.12 4.59 1.61
N SER A 181 13.38 4.14 1.63
CA SER A 181 14.22 3.98 2.82
C SER A 181 15.69 4.26 2.49
N LEU A 182 16.44 4.85 3.44
CA LEU A 182 17.87 5.16 3.30
C LEU A 182 18.79 4.12 3.97
N GLN A 183 18.23 3.17 4.71
CA GLN A 183 19.08 2.17 5.36
C GLN A 183 19.75 1.30 4.30
N GLN A 184 21.09 1.25 4.30
CA GLN A 184 21.82 0.07 3.84
C GLN A 184 21.87 -0.97 4.96
N ASN A 185 20.71 -1.42 5.42
CA ASN A 185 20.59 -2.61 6.28
C ASN A 185 20.01 -3.75 5.44
N GLY A 186 20.71 -4.10 4.34
CA GLY A 186 20.10 -4.90 3.27
C GLY A 186 18.86 -4.19 2.69
N SER A 187 18.34 -4.46 1.51
CA SER A 187 17.45 -5.61 1.35
C SER A 187 16.84 -6.06 2.70
N ILE A 188 15.53 -6.29 2.76
CA ILE A 188 15.10 -7.51 3.44
C ILE A 188 15.84 -8.62 2.66
N LYS A 189 17.10 -8.88 3.04
CA LYS A 189 17.84 -10.01 2.54
C LYS A 189 17.16 -11.10 3.30
N LEU A 190 16.32 -11.83 2.57
CA LEU A 190 16.26 -13.28 2.68
C LEU A 190 17.54 -13.74 3.37
N HIS A 191 17.39 -14.22 4.61
CA HIS A 191 18.47 -14.38 5.58
C HIS A 191 19.78 -14.89 4.92
N GLU A 192 20.94 -14.33 5.28
CA GLU A 192 22.23 -14.77 4.70
C GLU A 192 22.40 -16.29 4.83
N GLY A 193 22.46 -16.96 3.67
CA GLY A 193 22.23 -18.41 3.50
C GLY A 193 21.22 -18.78 2.39
N ALA A 194 20.70 -17.83 1.62
CA ALA A 194 19.54 -18.00 0.74
C ALA A 194 19.82 -17.94 -0.79
N GLU A 195 20.93 -18.50 -1.28
CA GLU A 195 21.09 -18.70 -2.75
C GLU A 195 19.87 -19.42 -3.35
N THR A 196 19.32 -20.38 -2.61
CA THR A 196 18.12 -21.13 -2.98
C THR A 196 16.87 -20.25 -3.06
N LEU A 197 16.68 -19.29 -2.15
CA LEU A 197 15.48 -18.46 -2.14
C LEU A 197 15.53 -17.33 -3.16
N ILE A 198 16.72 -16.73 -3.38
CA ILE A 198 16.93 -15.80 -4.50
C ILE A 198 16.65 -16.51 -5.83
N GLN A 199 17.06 -17.78 -5.96
CA GLN A 199 16.72 -18.58 -7.13
C GLN A 199 15.22 -18.85 -7.25
N LYS A 200 14.50 -19.08 -6.14
CA LYS A 200 13.04 -19.25 -6.13
C LYS A 200 12.30 -17.98 -6.56
N TRP A 201 12.69 -16.81 -6.08
CA TRP A 201 12.11 -15.55 -6.53
C TRP A 201 12.39 -15.24 -8.00
N LYS A 202 13.60 -15.53 -8.50
CA LYS A 202 13.88 -15.46 -9.95
C LYS A 202 13.05 -16.47 -10.76
N LYS A 203 12.76 -17.64 -10.18
CA LYS A 203 11.89 -18.64 -10.79
C LYS A 203 10.43 -18.18 -10.78
N PHE A 204 9.98 -17.55 -9.70
CA PHE A 204 8.66 -16.93 -9.60
C PHE A 204 8.46 -15.93 -10.73
N ASP A 205 9.34 -14.94 -10.84
CA ASP A 205 9.39 -13.91 -11.89
C ASP A 205 9.30 -14.50 -13.31
N LYS A 206 10.11 -15.51 -13.60
CA LYS A 206 10.09 -16.16 -14.92
C LYS A 206 8.78 -16.92 -15.20
N LEU A 207 8.11 -17.40 -14.16
CA LEU A 207 6.86 -18.14 -14.34
C LEU A 207 5.65 -17.21 -14.40
N THR A 208 5.68 -16.03 -13.77
CA THR A 208 4.62 -15.01 -13.92
C THR A 208 4.56 -14.51 -15.37
N ASP A 209 5.70 -14.33 -16.04
CA ASP A 209 5.75 -14.04 -17.49
C ASP A 209 4.97 -15.07 -18.33
N LYS A 210 5.01 -16.34 -17.93
CA LYS A 210 4.24 -17.40 -18.60
C LYS A 210 2.76 -17.32 -18.30
N CYS A 211 2.39 -16.95 -17.08
CA CYS A 211 1.00 -16.69 -16.70
C CYS A 211 0.40 -15.58 -17.57
N TYR A 212 1.10 -14.47 -17.75
CA TYR A 212 0.65 -13.39 -18.63
C TYR A 212 0.63 -13.79 -20.11
N SER A 213 1.62 -14.57 -20.56
CA SER A 213 1.58 -15.17 -21.90
C SER A 213 0.37 -16.10 -22.09
N ASN A 214 -0.04 -16.81 -21.03
CA ASN A 214 -1.21 -17.68 -21.04
C ASN A 214 -2.52 -16.88 -21.07
N MET A 215 -2.59 -15.76 -20.34
CA MET A 215 -3.74 -14.84 -20.34
C MET A 215 -4.03 -14.29 -21.75
N ILE A 216 -2.98 -13.92 -22.51
CA ILE A 216 -3.13 -13.45 -23.90
C ILE A 216 -3.25 -14.57 -24.94
N GLY A 217 -3.32 -15.84 -24.51
CA GLY A 217 -3.47 -17.00 -25.37
C GLY A 217 -2.20 -17.47 -26.12
N ALA A 218 -1.03 -16.93 -25.78
CA ALA A 218 0.26 -17.35 -26.34
C ALA A 218 0.80 -18.64 -25.70
N GLU A 219 0.42 -18.92 -24.45
CA GLU A 219 0.64 -20.20 -23.76
C GLU A 219 -0.72 -20.89 -23.56
N LEU A 220 -0.81 -22.19 -23.84
CA LEU A 220 -2.07 -22.94 -23.77
C LEU A 220 -2.21 -23.71 -22.44
N ASP A 221 -1.09 -23.97 -21.75
CA ASP A 221 -1.11 -24.63 -20.44
C ASP A 221 -1.50 -23.66 -19.31
N GLY A 222 -2.78 -23.70 -18.92
CA GLY A 222 -3.32 -22.93 -17.80
C GLY A 222 -2.78 -23.34 -16.43
N SER A 223 -2.12 -24.49 -16.30
CA SER A 223 -1.59 -24.95 -15.00
C SER A 223 -0.43 -24.11 -14.48
N CYS A 224 0.08 -23.16 -15.29
CA CYS A 224 1.11 -22.22 -14.87
C CYS A 224 0.70 -21.40 -13.64
N TRP A 225 -0.53 -20.88 -13.59
CA TRP A 225 -1.05 -20.09 -12.47
C TRP A 225 -0.97 -20.81 -11.13
N LEU A 226 -1.52 -22.03 -11.06
CA LEU A 226 -1.45 -22.86 -9.86
C LEU A 226 -0.01 -23.20 -9.47
N LYS A 227 0.87 -23.50 -10.45
CA LYS A 227 2.30 -23.78 -10.18
C LYS A 227 3.01 -22.58 -9.56
N VAL A 228 2.72 -21.37 -10.01
CA VAL A 228 3.30 -20.14 -9.44
C VAL A 228 2.73 -19.86 -8.06
N PHE A 229 1.42 -20.07 -7.87
CA PHE A 229 0.77 -19.89 -6.57
C PHE A 229 1.37 -20.82 -5.50
N GLU A 230 1.56 -22.10 -5.81
CA GLU A 230 2.20 -23.04 -4.88
C GLU A 230 3.67 -22.69 -4.62
N LEU A 231 4.40 -22.17 -5.62
CA LEU A 231 5.76 -21.66 -5.41
C LEU A 231 5.78 -20.44 -4.47
N LEU A 232 4.83 -19.52 -4.60
CA LEU A 232 4.68 -18.38 -3.69
C LEU A 232 4.48 -18.85 -2.25
N LYS A 233 3.57 -19.82 -2.05
CA LYS A 233 3.32 -20.41 -0.72
C LYS A 233 4.57 -21.06 -0.15
N GLU A 234 5.31 -21.81 -0.97
CA GLU A 234 6.57 -22.44 -0.57
C GLU A 234 7.59 -21.40 -0.10
N ILE A 235 7.74 -20.30 -0.85
CA ILE A 235 8.63 -19.19 -0.51
C ILE A 235 8.22 -18.57 0.84
N VAL A 236 6.94 -18.24 1.01
CA VAL A 236 6.42 -17.64 2.25
C VAL A 236 6.62 -18.57 3.45
N GLN A 237 6.37 -19.86 3.28
CA GLN A 237 6.56 -20.84 4.35
C GLN A 237 8.03 -20.97 4.75
N GLU A 238 8.96 -21.06 3.80
CA GLU A 238 10.39 -21.17 4.10
C GLU A 238 10.95 -19.94 4.82
N GLU A 239 10.45 -18.75 4.49
CA GLU A 239 10.82 -17.54 5.22
C GLU A 239 10.21 -17.54 6.63
N ARG A 240 8.96 -18.00 6.78
CA ARG A 240 8.30 -18.09 8.10
C ARG A 240 8.90 -19.17 9.00
N ASP A 241 9.47 -20.23 8.45
CA ASP A 241 10.21 -21.24 9.22
C ASP A 241 11.44 -20.64 9.92
N LYS A 242 12.02 -19.58 9.34
CA LYS A 242 13.16 -18.85 9.91
C LYS A 242 12.73 -17.64 10.73
N ASN A 243 11.71 -16.93 10.26
CA ASN A 243 11.14 -15.75 10.89
C ASN A 243 9.60 -15.89 10.92
N PRO A 244 9.02 -16.43 12.01
CA PRO A 244 7.57 -16.68 12.09
C PRO A 244 6.69 -15.44 11.88
N SER A 245 7.24 -14.25 12.09
CA SER A 245 6.57 -12.96 11.86
C SER A 245 6.81 -12.37 10.47
N PHE A 246 7.38 -13.13 9.53
CA PHE A 246 7.65 -12.66 8.18
C PHE A 246 6.36 -12.42 7.39
N ALA A 247 6.24 -11.20 6.86
CA ALA A 247 5.15 -10.74 5.98
C ALA A 247 3.77 -11.27 6.39
N PRO A 248 3.26 -10.89 7.59
CA PRO A 248 1.94 -11.32 8.04
C PRO A 248 0.83 -10.78 7.14
N GLU A 249 1.03 -9.61 6.54
CA GLU A 249 0.12 -8.98 5.58
C GLU A 249 0.69 -9.10 4.17
N LEU A 250 -0.19 -9.13 3.16
CA LEU A 250 0.23 -9.31 1.77
C LEU A 250 1.09 -8.13 1.26
N GLU A 251 0.79 -6.90 1.69
CA GLU A 251 1.60 -5.71 1.35
C GLU A 251 3.05 -5.82 1.83
N LEU A 252 3.26 -6.41 3.01
CA LEU A 252 4.60 -6.60 3.57
C LEU A 252 5.41 -7.64 2.78
N LEU A 253 4.76 -8.51 2.02
CA LEU A 253 5.43 -9.46 1.14
C LEU A 253 6.00 -8.76 -0.10
N ASP A 254 5.25 -7.81 -0.66
CA ASP A 254 5.77 -6.94 -1.72
C ASP A 254 6.91 -6.07 -1.22
N GLU A 255 6.77 -5.45 -0.05
CA GLU A 255 7.85 -4.69 0.59
C GLU A 255 9.12 -5.53 0.80
N ALA A 256 8.95 -6.80 1.23
CA ALA A 256 10.07 -7.73 1.42
C ALA A 256 10.84 -8.03 0.13
N THR A 257 10.20 -7.89 -1.02
CA THR A 257 10.83 -8.07 -2.33
C THR A 257 11.19 -6.77 -3.03
N ASP A 258 11.09 -5.63 -2.32
CA ASP A 258 11.27 -4.29 -2.88
C ASP A 258 10.33 -4.03 -4.07
N TYR A 259 9.10 -4.57 -3.98
CA TYR A 259 8.05 -4.50 -5.01
C TYR A 259 8.47 -5.05 -6.38
N ARG A 260 9.55 -5.85 -6.43
CA ARG A 260 10.14 -6.30 -7.69
C ARG A 260 9.20 -7.20 -8.50
N TYR A 261 8.32 -7.94 -7.83
CA TYR A 261 7.54 -9.02 -8.43
C TYR A 261 6.04 -8.74 -8.50
N ASP A 262 5.59 -7.59 -8.02
CA ASP A 262 4.16 -7.17 -7.98
C ASP A 262 3.22 -8.32 -7.58
N ILE A 263 3.43 -8.85 -6.37
CA ILE A 263 2.81 -10.10 -5.92
C ILE A 263 1.31 -9.92 -5.72
N GLN A 264 0.88 -8.77 -5.19
CA GLN A 264 -0.54 -8.42 -5.09
C GLN A 264 -1.21 -8.38 -6.46
N GLY A 265 -0.66 -7.60 -7.40
CA GLY A 265 -1.23 -7.51 -8.75
C GLY A 265 -1.31 -8.87 -9.42
N TRP A 266 -0.23 -9.65 -9.35
CA TRP A 266 -0.22 -11.00 -9.89
C TRP A 266 -1.23 -11.95 -9.22
N LEU A 267 -1.45 -11.84 -7.91
CA LEU A 267 -2.43 -12.66 -7.19
C LEU A 267 -3.87 -12.32 -7.60
N ASP A 268 -4.19 -11.03 -7.78
CA ASP A 268 -5.50 -10.59 -8.24
C ASP A 268 -5.77 -11.13 -9.65
N ASP A 269 -4.82 -10.94 -10.57
CA ASP A 269 -4.86 -11.49 -11.92
C ASP A 269 -5.01 -13.02 -11.90
N CYS A 270 -4.29 -13.70 -11.00
CA CYS A 270 -4.34 -15.15 -10.87
C CYS A 270 -5.72 -15.64 -10.42
N LEU A 271 -6.33 -14.98 -9.43
CA LEU A 271 -7.65 -15.37 -8.94
C LEU A 271 -8.73 -15.13 -10.00
N ASP A 272 -8.66 -14.01 -10.72
CA ASP A 272 -9.60 -13.69 -11.79
C ASP A 272 -9.48 -14.66 -12.97
N GLU A 273 -8.25 -15.00 -13.38
CA GLU A 273 -8.05 -15.95 -14.48
C GLU A 273 -8.56 -17.36 -14.13
N ILE A 274 -8.34 -17.83 -12.91
CA ILE A 274 -8.83 -19.13 -12.43
C ILE A 274 -10.37 -19.13 -12.35
N ASP A 275 -10.98 -18.02 -11.91
CA ASP A 275 -12.44 -17.84 -11.90
C ASP A 275 -13.02 -17.85 -13.33
N MET A 276 -12.43 -17.07 -14.24
CA MET A 276 -12.84 -16.99 -15.65
C MET A 276 -12.76 -18.34 -16.38
N ARG A 277 -11.80 -19.20 -16.01
CA ARG A 277 -11.69 -20.57 -16.53
C ARG A 277 -12.69 -21.55 -15.92
N GLY A 278 -13.38 -21.16 -14.86
CA GLY A 278 -14.31 -22.01 -14.13
C GLY A 278 -13.61 -23.11 -13.33
N GLU A 279 -12.34 -22.93 -12.95
CA GLU A 279 -11.57 -23.88 -12.17
C GLU A 279 -11.87 -23.75 -10.66
N TYR A 280 -13.15 -23.87 -10.30
CA TYR A 280 -13.67 -23.48 -8.99
C TYR A 280 -13.16 -24.31 -7.80
N GLU A 281 -12.78 -25.58 -7.99
CA GLU A 281 -12.11 -26.35 -6.92
C GLU A 281 -10.72 -25.78 -6.61
N THR A 282 -9.99 -25.35 -7.63
CA THR A 282 -8.69 -24.68 -7.49
C THR A 282 -8.88 -23.32 -6.82
N LEU A 283 -9.85 -22.53 -7.29
CA LEU A 283 -10.17 -21.22 -6.72
C LEU A 283 -10.51 -21.32 -5.23
N LEU A 284 -11.36 -22.28 -4.86
CA LEU A 284 -11.74 -22.54 -3.47
C LEU A 284 -10.51 -22.80 -2.59
N LYS A 285 -9.60 -23.67 -3.06
CA LYS A 285 -8.36 -23.97 -2.34
C LYS A 285 -7.47 -22.73 -2.20
N MET A 286 -7.33 -21.93 -3.26
CA MET A 286 -6.52 -20.71 -3.23
C MET A 286 -7.08 -19.69 -2.24
N CYS A 287 -8.41 -19.47 -2.22
CA CYS A 287 -9.04 -18.59 -1.24
C CYS A 287 -8.81 -19.08 0.20
N ASP A 288 -8.93 -20.39 0.45
CA ASP A 288 -8.64 -20.96 1.77
C ASP A 288 -7.19 -20.76 2.20
N ASP A 289 -6.25 -21.01 1.29
CA ASP A 289 -4.82 -20.82 1.54
C ASP A 289 -4.53 -19.34 1.84
N LEU A 290 -5.04 -18.39 1.07
CA LEU A 290 -4.81 -16.95 1.28
C LEU A 290 -5.42 -16.44 2.60
N LEU A 291 -6.65 -16.84 2.92
CA LEU A 291 -7.33 -16.48 4.18
C LEU A 291 -6.60 -17.03 5.41
N HIS A 292 -5.89 -18.16 5.27
CA HIS A 292 -5.08 -18.74 6.34
C HIS A 292 -3.67 -18.13 6.39
N LEU A 293 -3.07 -17.84 5.24
CA LEU A 293 -1.69 -17.39 5.15
C LEU A 293 -1.50 -15.92 5.54
N PHE A 294 -2.49 -15.05 5.31
CA PHE A 294 -2.30 -13.61 5.47
C PHE A 294 -3.34 -12.95 6.38
N ASN A 295 -2.89 -11.97 7.15
CA ASN A 295 -3.71 -10.99 7.85
C ASN A 295 -4.16 -9.93 6.84
N LEU A 296 -5.27 -10.19 6.16
CA LEU A 296 -5.77 -9.32 5.10
C LEU A 296 -6.55 -8.12 5.67
N PRO A 297 -6.54 -6.93 5.02
CA PRO A 297 -7.48 -5.84 5.34
C PRO A 297 -8.94 -6.30 5.27
N GLU A 298 -9.85 -5.56 5.92
CA GLU A 298 -11.27 -5.96 6.02
C GLU A 298 -11.93 -6.17 4.65
N ASP A 299 -11.77 -5.20 3.74
CA ASP A 299 -12.36 -5.25 2.39
C ASP A 299 -11.81 -6.43 1.56
N THR A 300 -10.47 -6.54 1.46
CA THR A 300 -9.80 -7.65 0.74
C THR A 300 -10.19 -9.02 1.32
N ARG A 301 -10.32 -9.10 2.65
CA ARG A 301 -10.76 -10.33 3.30
C ARG A 301 -12.21 -10.64 2.95
N ALA A 302 -13.10 -9.65 2.93
CA ALA A 302 -14.50 -9.83 2.56
C ALA A 302 -14.63 -10.32 1.11
N ASP A 303 -13.85 -9.77 0.18
CA ASP A 303 -13.84 -10.19 -1.23
C ASP A 303 -13.38 -11.63 -1.39
N LEU A 304 -12.30 -12.03 -0.72
CA LEU A 304 -11.84 -13.43 -0.73
C LEU A 304 -12.86 -14.39 -0.11
N LYS A 305 -13.53 -13.99 0.98
CA LYS A 305 -14.61 -14.78 1.58
C LYS A 305 -15.81 -14.88 0.62
N PHE A 306 -16.13 -13.83 -0.12
CA PHE A 306 -17.19 -13.84 -1.13
C PHE A 306 -16.83 -14.78 -2.28
N ARG A 307 -15.63 -14.65 -2.86
CA ARG A 307 -15.11 -15.53 -3.93
C ARG A 307 -15.12 -17.00 -3.50
N LYS A 308 -14.69 -17.30 -2.27
CA LYS A 308 -14.79 -18.64 -1.67
C LYS A 308 -16.22 -19.19 -1.66
N SER A 309 -17.20 -18.38 -1.22
CA SER A 309 -18.61 -18.77 -1.22
C SER A 309 -19.14 -18.99 -2.64
N SER A 310 -18.76 -18.12 -3.57
CA SER A 310 -19.09 -18.27 -5.00
C SER A 310 -18.54 -19.59 -5.55
N ALA A 311 -17.26 -19.89 -5.31
CA ALA A 311 -16.64 -21.14 -5.74
C ALA A 311 -17.36 -22.38 -5.19
N LEU A 312 -17.73 -22.40 -3.89
CA LEU A 312 -18.52 -23.48 -3.28
C LEU A 312 -19.88 -23.66 -3.97
N ASN A 313 -20.54 -22.57 -4.34
CA ASN A 313 -21.79 -22.63 -5.09
C ASN A 313 -21.56 -23.19 -6.50
N SER A 314 -20.54 -22.73 -7.22
CA SER A 314 -20.26 -23.16 -8.60
C SER A 314 -19.95 -24.66 -8.72
N ILE A 315 -19.33 -25.26 -7.70
CA ILE A 315 -19.06 -26.72 -7.63
C ILE A 315 -20.22 -27.53 -7.02
N GLY A 316 -21.36 -26.90 -6.71
CA GLY A 316 -22.54 -27.57 -6.20
C GLY A 316 -22.54 -27.90 -4.70
N ARG A 317 -21.58 -27.36 -3.93
CA ARG A 317 -21.47 -27.54 -2.46
C ARG A 317 -22.35 -26.53 -1.71
N TYR A 318 -23.62 -26.40 -2.11
CA TYR A 318 -24.55 -25.36 -1.65
C TYR A 318 -24.77 -25.32 -0.14
N LYS A 319 -24.91 -26.50 0.50
CA LYS A 319 -25.13 -26.57 1.96
C LYS A 319 -23.91 -26.08 2.74
N GLU A 320 -22.73 -26.28 2.18
CA GLU A 320 -21.49 -25.81 2.78
C GLU A 320 -21.33 -24.31 2.60
N ALA A 321 -21.61 -23.79 1.40
CA ALA A 321 -21.66 -22.35 1.13
C ALA A 321 -22.63 -21.64 2.11
N ALA A 322 -23.84 -22.16 2.26
CA ALA A 322 -24.85 -21.58 3.16
C ALA A 322 -24.38 -21.56 4.62
N LYS A 323 -23.84 -22.68 5.12
CA LYS A 323 -23.30 -22.77 6.49
C LYS A 323 -22.08 -21.84 6.70
N TYR A 324 -21.25 -21.68 5.68
CA TYR A 324 -20.12 -20.78 5.71
C TYR A 324 -20.57 -19.32 5.79
N CYS A 325 -21.52 -18.91 4.94
CA CYS A 325 -22.11 -17.56 4.97
C CYS A 325 -22.86 -17.28 6.28
N GLU A 326 -23.63 -18.23 6.80
CA GLU A 326 -24.34 -18.10 8.07
C GLU A 326 -23.37 -17.70 9.20
N LYS A 327 -22.28 -18.45 9.37
CA LYS A 327 -21.25 -18.14 10.36
C LYS A 327 -20.59 -16.78 10.14
N TRP A 328 -20.34 -16.41 8.88
CA TRP A 328 -19.72 -15.13 8.56
C TRP A 328 -20.67 -13.97 8.93
N ILE A 329 -21.95 -14.06 8.59
CA ILE A 329 -22.97 -13.07 8.94
C ILE A 329 -23.16 -12.98 10.47
N GLU A 330 -23.07 -14.08 11.20
CA GLU A 330 -23.11 -14.07 12.67
C GLU A 330 -21.94 -13.28 13.29
N GLN A 331 -20.75 -13.39 12.68
CA GLN A 331 -19.55 -12.70 13.15
C GLN A 331 -19.51 -11.22 12.74
N GLU A 332 -19.99 -10.91 11.54
CA GLU A 332 -19.94 -9.59 10.91
C GLU A 332 -21.34 -9.18 10.42
N PRO A 333 -22.29 -8.90 11.33
CA PRO A 333 -23.70 -8.79 10.96
C PRO A 333 -24.02 -7.53 10.15
N GLU A 334 -23.20 -6.48 10.21
CA GLU A 334 -23.35 -5.26 9.41
C GLU A 334 -22.56 -5.31 8.09
N ASN A 335 -21.86 -6.41 7.80
CA ASN A 335 -21.10 -6.56 6.56
C ASN A 335 -22.04 -6.89 5.38
N ILE A 336 -22.22 -5.93 4.48
CA ILE A 336 -23.08 -6.07 3.30
C ILE A 336 -22.58 -7.14 2.33
N VAL A 337 -21.27 -7.35 2.20
CA VAL A 337 -20.67 -8.40 1.36
C VAL A 337 -21.01 -9.78 1.91
N ALA A 338 -20.92 -9.95 3.23
CA ALA A 338 -21.30 -11.20 3.91
C ALA A 338 -22.79 -11.54 3.68
N ALA A 339 -23.67 -10.55 3.83
CA ALA A 339 -25.09 -10.69 3.57
C ALA A 339 -25.38 -11.02 2.10
N THR A 340 -24.68 -10.38 1.17
CA THR A 340 -24.79 -10.61 -0.28
C THR A 340 -24.37 -12.05 -0.64
N ALA A 341 -23.23 -12.53 -0.11
CA ALA A 341 -22.80 -13.92 -0.27
C ALA A 341 -23.82 -14.91 0.32
N GLY A 342 -24.44 -14.56 1.45
CA GLY A 342 -25.51 -15.33 2.08
C GLY A 342 -26.74 -15.47 1.18
N ILE A 343 -27.19 -14.39 0.54
CA ILE A 343 -28.34 -14.42 -0.38
C ILE A 343 -28.08 -15.40 -1.52
N TYR A 344 -26.91 -15.34 -2.17
CA TYR A 344 -26.58 -16.27 -3.25
C TYR A 344 -26.57 -17.73 -2.78
N ALA A 345 -25.97 -18.01 -1.62
CA ALA A 345 -25.97 -19.36 -1.06
C ALA A 345 -27.38 -19.86 -0.71
N TYR A 346 -28.23 -18.99 -0.12
CA TYR A 346 -29.61 -19.33 0.24
C TYR A 346 -30.53 -19.52 -0.96
N ILE A 347 -30.31 -18.81 -2.07
CA ILE A 347 -31.01 -19.07 -3.33
C ILE A 347 -30.77 -20.52 -3.78
N ASN A 348 -29.51 -20.98 -3.73
CA ASN A 348 -29.15 -22.33 -4.15
C ASN A 348 -29.69 -23.42 -3.21
N THR A 349 -29.81 -23.14 -1.91
CA THR A 349 -30.46 -24.05 -0.95
C THR A 349 -31.98 -23.88 -0.88
N LYS A 350 -32.56 -22.94 -1.64
CA LYS A 350 -33.98 -22.57 -1.64
C LYS A 350 -34.50 -22.04 -0.30
N ASP A 351 -33.63 -21.48 0.53
CA ASP A 351 -34.02 -20.77 1.76
C ASP A 351 -34.35 -19.30 1.45
N PHE A 352 -35.44 -19.10 0.73
CA PHE A 352 -35.85 -17.75 0.31
C PHE A 352 -36.24 -16.87 1.50
N THR A 353 -36.69 -17.44 2.61
CA THR A 353 -37.05 -16.67 3.80
C THR A 353 -35.82 -16.08 4.48
N ALA A 354 -34.72 -16.83 4.60
CA ALA A 354 -33.47 -16.29 5.12
C ALA A 354 -32.90 -15.21 4.18
N ALA A 355 -32.95 -15.44 2.86
CA ALA A 355 -32.48 -14.48 1.87
C ALA A 355 -33.28 -13.17 1.88
N GLU A 356 -34.61 -13.21 1.95
CA GLU A 356 -35.44 -11.99 2.00
C GLU A 356 -35.17 -11.17 3.27
N LYS A 357 -34.93 -11.82 4.41
CA LYS A 357 -34.56 -11.11 5.65
C LYS A 357 -33.27 -10.30 5.50
N LEU A 358 -32.29 -10.81 4.76
CA LEU A 358 -31.06 -10.08 4.48
C LEU A 358 -31.33 -8.89 3.55
N VAL A 359 -32.13 -9.07 2.50
CA VAL A 359 -32.53 -7.97 1.61
C VAL A 359 -33.24 -6.87 2.39
N ASP A 360 -34.24 -7.20 3.20
CA ASP A 360 -35.01 -6.20 3.95
C ASP A 360 -34.18 -5.50 5.05
N ARG A 361 -33.07 -6.12 5.49
CA ARG A 361 -32.13 -5.51 6.43
C ARG A 361 -31.26 -4.44 5.78
N PHE A 362 -30.75 -4.71 4.59
CA PHE A 362 -29.76 -3.85 3.92
C PHE A 362 -30.37 -2.91 2.87
N ILE A 363 -31.59 -3.18 2.40
CA ILE A 363 -32.32 -2.29 1.48
C ILE A 363 -33.49 -1.64 2.21
N PHE A 364 -33.29 -0.41 2.72
CA PHE A 364 -34.34 0.38 3.35
C PHE A 364 -35.36 0.91 2.33
N ASP A 365 -34.88 1.39 1.17
CA ASP A 365 -35.71 1.87 0.06
C ASP A 365 -35.33 1.14 -1.23
N LYS A 366 -36.26 0.32 -1.74
CA LYS A 366 -36.09 -0.49 -2.96
C LYS A 366 -36.04 0.34 -4.25
N SER A 367 -36.13 1.67 -4.16
CA SER A 367 -35.99 2.60 -5.28
C SER A 367 -34.66 3.35 -5.33
N ILE A 368 -33.82 3.24 -4.29
CA ILE A 368 -32.57 4.01 -4.16
C ILE A 368 -31.39 3.03 -4.14
N CYS A 369 -30.73 2.90 -5.28
CA CYS A 369 -29.47 2.16 -5.45
C CYS A 369 -28.30 3.16 -5.53
N GLY A 370 -27.15 2.82 -4.95
CA GLY A 370 -25.94 3.62 -4.95
C GLY A 370 -24.69 2.79 -4.67
N ASP A 371 -23.53 3.44 -4.63
CA ASP A 371 -22.20 2.80 -4.49
C ASP A 371 -22.11 1.84 -3.28
N ASP A 372 -22.78 2.17 -2.17
CA ASP A 372 -22.71 1.40 -0.94
C ASP A 372 -23.59 0.13 -0.91
N ASN A 373 -24.51 -0.04 -1.88
CA ASN A 373 -25.53 -1.10 -1.82
C ASN A 373 -25.88 -1.78 -3.16
N ASP A 374 -25.22 -1.43 -4.25
CA ASP A 374 -25.43 -1.97 -5.58
C ASP A 374 -25.28 -3.52 -5.63
N ILE A 375 -24.31 -4.08 -4.90
CA ILE A 375 -24.11 -5.53 -4.81
C ILE A 375 -25.32 -6.24 -4.18
N MET A 376 -25.97 -5.59 -3.21
CA MET A 376 -27.15 -6.10 -2.52
C MET A 376 -28.38 -6.00 -3.42
N PHE A 377 -28.51 -4.92 -4.21
CA PHE A 377 -29.56 -4.80 -5.23
C PHE A 377 -29.43 -5.88 -6.31
N THR A 378 -28.21 -6.16 -6.75
CA THR A 378 -27.93 -7.23 -7.73
C THR A 378 -28.35 -8.60 -7.18
N ALA A 379 -27.98 -8.90 -5.94
CA ALA A 379 -28.40 -10.15 -5.28
C ALA A 379 -29.93 -10.21 -5.05
N ALA A 380 -30.56 -9.11 -4.67
CA ALA A 380 -32.01 -9.02 -4.50
C ALA A 380 -32.77 -9.27 -5.82
N SER A 381 -32.26 -8.76 -6.96
CA SER A 381 -32.85 -9.04 -8.28
C SER A 381 -32.84 -10.54 -8.58
N LYS A 382 -31.70 -11.21 -8.34
CA LYS A 382 -31.55 -12.67 -8.51
C LYS A 382 -32.44 -13.47 -7.57
N LEU A 383 -32.58 -13.02 -6.33
CA LEU A 383 -33.51 -13.63 -5.36
C LEU A 383 -34.96 -13.55 -5.87
N TYR A 384 -35.44 -12.36 -6.24
CA TYR A 384 -36.82 -12.19 -6.70
C TYR A 384 -37.08 -12.90 -8.03
N GLU A 385 -36.07 -13.04 -8.89
CA GLU A 385 -36.12 -13.91 -10.06
C GLU A 385 -36.34 -15.37 -9.67
N ALA A 386 -35.53 -15.92 -8.77
CA ALA A 386 -35.64 -17.30 -8.28
C ALA A 386 -36.98 -17.59 -7.57
N MET A 387 -37.54 -16.59 -6.87
CA MET A 387 -38.84 -16.68 -6.22
C MET A 387 -40.05 -16.48 -7.17
N GLY A 388 -39.83 -16.01 -8.39
CA GLY A 388 -40.90 -15.63 -9.32
C GLY A 388 -41.63 -14.32 -8.97
N LYS A 389 -41.07 -13.48 -8.10
CA LYS A 389 -41.60 -12.18 -7.66
C LYS A 389 -41.36 -11.09 -8.71
N ARG A 390 -42.12 -11.15 -9.80
CA ARG A 390 -41.92 -10.29 -10.99
C ARG A 390 -42.08 -8.79 -10.75
N LYS A 391 -42.90 -8.35 -9.78
CA LYS A 391 -43.13 -6.93 -9.53
C LYS A 391 -41.96 -6.32 -8.76
N GLU A 392 -41.51 -7.02 -7.73
CA GLU A 392 -40.38 -6.68 -6.87
C GLU A 392 -39.08 -6.68 -7.69
N LYS A 393 -38.86 -7.70 -8.52
CA LYS A 393 -37.74 -7.73 -9.46
C LYS A 393 -37.73 -6.50 -10.37
N LYS A 394 -38.88 -6.15 -10.97
CA LYS A 394 -38.98 -4.96 -11.84
C LYS A 394 -38.65 -3.65 -11.14
N GLN A 395 -38.94 -3.55 -9.85
CA GLN A 395 -38.62 -2.37 -9.05
C GLN A 395 -37.10 -2.29 -8.83
N ILE A 396 -36.49 -3.38 -8.36
CA ILE A 396 -35.03 -3.47 -8.15
C ILE A 396 -34.26 -3.24 -9.46
N ASP A 397 -34.65 -3.91 -10.54
CA ASP A 397 -34.01 -3.75 -11.86
C ASP A 397 -34.09 -2.32 -12.39
N ARG A 398 -35.14 -1.56 -12.00
CA ARG A 398 -35.24 -0.15 -12.39
C ARG A 398 -34.23 0.69 -11.61
N ALA A 399 -34.14 0.50 -10.30
CA ALA A 399 -33.18 1.21 -9.46
C ALA A 399 -31.74 0.95 -9.91
N LEU A 400 -31.40 -0.31 -10.23
CA LEU A 400 -30.09 -0.67 -10.80
C LEU A 400 -29.83 0.08 -12.12
N LYS A 401 -30.78 0.08 -13.06
CA LYS A 401 -30.62 0.78 -14.34
C LYS A 401 -30.49 2.29 -14.20
N ASP A 402 -31.23 2.89 -13.26
CA ASP A 402 -31.16 4.31 -13.00
C ASP A 402 -29.77 4.68 -12.42
N TYR A 403 -29.21 3.81 -11.58
CA TYR A 403 -27.85 3.95 -11.05
C TYR A 403 -26.77 3.69 -12.11
N ASP A 404 -26.89 2.65 -12.95
CA ASP A 404 -26.00 2.39 -14.08
C ASP A 404 -25.94 3.60 -15.03
N LYS A 405 -27.11 4.19 -15.30
CA LYS A 405 -27.21 5.41 -16.12
C LYS A 405 -26.54 6.59 -15.43
N TYR A 406 -26.77 6.77 -14.13
CA TYR A 406 -26.10 7.81 -13.36
C TYR A 406 -24.58 7.68 -13.44
N LEU A 407 -24.03 6.46 -13.26
CA LEU A 407 -22.60 6.20 -13.41
C LEU A 407 -22.14 6.54 -14.84
N GLN A 408 -22.85 6.07 -15.86
CA GLN A 408 -22.52 6.37 -17.25
C GLN A 408 -22.50 7.88 -17.53
N ASP A 409 -23.51 8.62 -17.07
CA ASP A 409 -23.60 10.06 -17.24
C ASP A 409 -22.47 10.76 -16.46
N TYR A 410 -22.21 10.34 -15.22
CA TYR A 410 -21.13 10.84 -14.37
C TYR A 410 -19.76 10.69 -15.05
N TYR A 411 -19.44 9.51 -15.58
CA TYR A 411 -18.18 9.25 -16.29
C TYR A 411 -18.12 9.93 -17.67
N CYS A 412 -19.23 10.03 -18.40
CA CYS A 412 -19.30 10.78 -19.66
C CYS A 412 -19.09 12.30 -19.46
N GLU A 413 -19.64 12.87 -18.38
CA GLU A 413 -19.51 14.29 -18.04
C GLU A 413 -18.18 14.62 -17.36
N ASN A 414 -17.53 13.61 -16.77
CA ASN A 414 -16.24 13.71 -16.11
C ASN A 414 -15.20 12.75 -16.72
N PRO A 415 -14.88 12.88 -18.03
CA PRO A 415 -14.00 11.94 -18.73
C PRO A 415 -12.56 11.96 -18.21
N TYR A 416 -12.21 12.90 -17.32
CA TYR A 416 -10.90 12.97 -16.67
C TYR A 416 -10.80 12.16 -15.37
N TYR A 417 -11.91 11.65 -14.81
CA TYR A 417 -11.87 10.81 -13.60
C TYR A 417 -11.54 9.34 -13.87
N GLU A 418 -11.52 8.93 -15.15
CA GLU A 418 -10.93 7.65 -15.57
C GLU A 418 -9.39 7.72 -15.68
N TYR A 419 -8.82 8.94 -15.64
CA TYR A 419 -7.40 9.21 -15.91
C TYR A 419 -6.59 9.67 -14.69
N GLU A 420 -7.11 9.57 -13.46
CA GLU A 420 -6.27 9.76 -12.26
C GLU A 420 -5.48 8.50 -11.85
N ASP A 421 -5.82 7.32 -12.38
CA ASP A 421 -5.06 6.08 -12.16
C ASP A 421 -4.43 5.45 -13.42
N MET A 422 -4.60 6.05 -14.60
CA MET A 422 -3.85 5.68 -15.81
C MET A 422 -3.51 6.91 -16.68
N GLU A 423 -2.34 7.52 -16.48
CA GLU A 423 -1.71 8.33 -17.54
C GLU A 423 -1.14 7.39 -18.63
N PHE A 424 -2.02 6.81 -19.45
CA PHE A 424 -1.64 6.48 -20.81
C PHE A 424 -1.65 7.79 -21.61
N GLY A 425 -0.46 8.34 -21.84
CA GLY A 425 -0.32 9.40 -22.82
C GLY A 425 -0.79 8.89 -24.18
N GLU A 426 -1.81 9.52 -24.76
CA GLU A 426 -2.35 9.26 -26.10
C GLU A 426 -1.35 9.58 -27.25
N ASP A 427 -0.04 9.52 -27.02
CA ASP A 427 0.97 9.86 -28.03
C ASP A 427 1.84 8.68 -28.52
N TYR A 428 1.55 7.43 -28.13
CA TYR A 428 2.26 6.26 -28.67
C TYR A 428 1.33 5.05 -28.97
N LEU A 429 0.55 5.14 -30.03
CA LEU A 429 0.10 3.96 -30.78
C LEU A 429 1.05 3.75 -31.97
N PRO A 430 1.85 2.66 -32.01
CA PRO A 430 2.64 2.33 -33.19
C PRO A 430 1.76 1.57 -34.19
N PHE A 431 1.00 2.32 -34.99
CA PHE A 431 0.54 1.85 -36.30
C PHE A 431 1.02 2.82 -37.37
N ASN A 432 2.32 2.69 -37.69
CA ASN A 432 2.87 2.59 -39.04
C ASN A 432 4.35 2.22 -38.99
#